data_AF-A0A480BS20-F1
#
_entry.id   AF-A0A480BS20-F1
#
_cell.length_a   1.000
_cell.length_b   1.000
_cell.length_c   1.000
_cell.angle_alpha   90.00
_cell.angle_beta   90.00
_cell.angle_gamma   90.00
#
_symmetry.space_group_name_H-M   'P 1'
#
loop_
_entity.id
_entity.type
_entity.pdbx_description
1 polymer ?
#
loop_
_entity_poly.entity_id
_entity_poly.type
_entity_poly.pdbx_seq_one_letter_code
_entity_poly.pdbx_strand_id
1 'polypeptide(L)'
;DDDQSIYGWRGAKVENMREFERHFPAVKVIRLEQNYRSTGTILAAANALIANNRERLGKNLWSDAGQGEPIRLYAAYNEQDEARFVVEQIEAWAAAGNPRSEVAILYRSNAQSRAFEEQLMARRIKYRVYGGQRFFDRAEIRDALAYLRLIANPADDTAFERVVNQPPRGIGDKTLDTLRSEARASGLPLWQVMTRLLEGGGLAARAASALGGFARLIGELRAACQGQPLMDQATVAVHGSGLKDHYAKDPDGRGEGRVENLDELVNAASLFVNEDEDLDALTAFLSHAALEAGDAQGDAGADCVQLMTLHSAKGLE
;
A
#
# COMPACT_ATOMS: atom_id res chain seq x y z
N ASP A 1 18.78 0.07 23.28
CA ASP A 1 17.68 -0.75 23.81
C ASP A 1 17.62 -2.03 22.99
N ASP A 2 18.00 -3.16 23.59
CA ASP A 2 18.00 -4.48 22.96
C ASP A 2 16.58 -4.95 22.63
N ASP A 3 15.63 -4.66 23.53
CA ASP A 3 14.22 -5.01 23.36
C ASP A 3 13.54 -4.27 22.19
N GLN A 4 14.17 -3.22 21.64
CA GLN A 4 13.67 -2.44 20.48
C GLN A 4 14.44 -2.69 19.17
N SER A 5 15.22 -3.76 19.11
CA SER A 5 15.94 -4.15 17.89
C SER A 5 15.04 -4.90 16.91
N ILE A 6 14.40 -4.17 16.00
CA ILE A 6 13.42 -4.70 15.03
C ILE A 6 13.95 -4.80 13.58
N TYR A 7 15.22 -4.46 13.34
CA TYR A 7 15.82 -4.46 11.99
C TYR A 7 16.78 -5.64 11.75
N GLY A 8 16.56 -6.78 12.41
CA GLY A 8 17.41 -7.97 12.26
C GLY A 8 17.54 -8.44 10.81
N TRP A 9 16.46 -8.34 10.03
CA TRP A 9 16.42 -8.64 8.60
C TRP A 9 17.29 -7.71 7.73
N ARG A 10 17.65 -6.52 8.23
CA ARG A 10 18.64 -5.61 7.60
C ARG A 10 20.05 -5.81 8.13
N GLY A 11 20.30 -6.89 8.87
CA GLY A 11 21.60 -7.22 9.46
C GLY A 11 21.88 -6.56 10.80
N ALA A 12 20.88 -5.97 11.47
CA ALA A 12 21.06 -5.47 12.84
C ALA A 12 21.28 -6.63 13.82
N LYS A 13 22.37 -6.56 14.59
CA LYS A 13 22.80 -7.60 15.53
C LYS A 13 22.68 -7.09 16.96
N VAL A 14 21.83 -7.73 17.76
CA VAL A 14 21.65 -7.41 19.20
C VAL A 14 22.93 -7.74 19.97
N GLU A 15 23.70 -8.70 19.47
CA GLU A 15 25.00 -9.12 19.97
C GLU A 15 25.97 -7.95 20.10
N ASN A 16 25.89 -6.95 19.23
CA ASN A 16 26.74 -5.76 19.31
C ASN A 16 26.62 -5.03 20.66
N MET A 17 25.43 -5.03 21.28
CA MET A 17 25.25 -4.43 22.61
C MET A 17 25.87 -5.29 23.72
N ARG A 18 25.78 -6.62 23.60
CA ARG A 18 26.41 -7.56 24.55
C ARG A 18 27.93 -7.52 24.46
N GLU A 19 28.46 -7.49 23.25
CA GLU A 19 29.91 -7.45 23.01
C GLU A 19 30.53 -6.11 23.41
N PHE A 20 29.74 -5.05 23.55
CA PHE A 20 30.24 -3.73 23.95
C PHE A 20 30.94 -3.76 25.32
N GLU A 21 30.35 -4.44 26.30
CA GLU A 21 30.97 -4.62 27.63
C GLU A 21 32.25 -5.47 27.56
N ARG A 22 32.31 -6.43 26.64
CA ARG A 22 33.50 -7.27 26.40
C ARG A 22 34.64 -6.49 25.74
N HIS A 23 34.33 -5.64 24.77
CA HIS A 23 35.32 -4.88 24.01
C HIS A 23 35.83 -3.64 24.76
N PHE A 24 35.02 -3.08 25.66
CA PHE A 24 35.36 -1.89 26.44
C PHE A 24 35.24 -2.15 27.94
N PRO A 25 36.23 -2.81 28.57
CA PRO A 25 36.16 -3.25 29.97
C PRO A 25 36.11 -2.12 31.01
N ALA A 26 36.38 -0.87 30.60
CA ALA A 26 36.34 0.31 31.47
C ALA A 26 35.04 1.14 31.33
N VAL A 27 33.96 0.56 30.78
CA VAL A 27 32.71 1.28 30.57
C VAL A 27 31.75 1.21 31.77
N LYS A 28 31.09 2.32 32.08
CA LYS A 28 30.04 2.39 33.09
C LYS A 28 28.68 2.17 32.42
N VAL A 29 27.98 1.10 32.81
CA VAL A 29 26.61 0.83 32.36
C VAL A 29 25.61 1.58 33.25
N ILE A 30 24.74 2.37 32.64
CA ILE A 30 23.63 3.06 33.31
C ILE A 30 22.34 2.58 32.67
N ARG A 31 21.42 2.04 33.48
CA ARG A 31 20.09 1.61 33.03
C ARG A 31 19.07 2.69 33.39
N LEU A 32 18.34 3.16 32.39
CA LEU A 32 17.22 4.09 32.56
C LEU A 32 15.93 3.27 32.60
N GLU A 33 15.37 3.11 33.79
CA GLU A 33 14.23 2.23 34.04
C GLU A 33 12.92 3.00 34.27
N GLN A 34 12.99 4.29 34.57
CA GLN A 34 11.80 5.14 34.64
C GLN A 34 11.38 5.59 33.23
N ASN A 35 10.16 5.24 32.85
CA ASN A 35 9.52 5.66 31.62
C ASN A 35 8.56 6.83 31.91
N TYR A 36 8.73 7.91 31.15
CA TYR A 36 7.97 9.16 31.30
C TYR A 36 6.86 9.31 30.25
N ARG A 37 6.70 8.33 29.35
CA ARG A 37 5.79 8.41 28.19
C ARG A 37 4.47 7.72 28.46
N SER A 38 4.52 6.52 29.04
CA SER A 38 3.40 5.60 29.12
C SER A 38 2.94 5.43 30.56
N THR A 39 1.65 5.12 30.70
CA THR A 39 1.03 4.81 31.99
C THR A 39 1.46 3.44 32.51
N GLY A 40 1.25 3.21 33.80
CA GLY A 40 1.57 1.94 34.46
C GLY A 40 0.93 0.73 33.80
N THR A 41 -0.33 0.85 33.35
CA THR A 41 -1.05 -0.25 32.68
C THR A 41 -0.40 -0.66 31.36
N ILE A 42 -0.02 0.32 30.52
CA ILE A 42 0.66 0.06 29.24
C ILE A 42 2.03 -0.58 29.48
N LEU A 43 2.80 -0.06 30.44
CA LEU A 43 4.12 -0.62 30.76
C LEU A 43 4.05 -2.01 31.36
N ALA A 44 3.06 -2.30 32.19
CA ALA A 44 2.85 -3.64 32.75
C ALA A 44 2.62 -4.66 31.62
N ALA A 45 1.76 -4.33 30.65
CA ALA A 45 1.54 -5.18 29.48
C ALA A 45 2.81 -5.35 28.63
N ALA A 46 3.54 -4.26 28.36
CA ALA A 46 4.79 -4.31 27.61
C ALA A 46 5.86 -5.17 28.29
N ASN A 47 6.08 -4.99 29.60
CA ASN A 47 7.00 -5.78 30.42
C ASN A 47 6.62 -7.27 30.44
N ALA A 48 5.32 -7.58 30.58
CA ALA A 48 4.83 -8.95 30.56
C ALA A 48 5.04 -9.63 29.20
N LEU A 49 4.81 -8.90 28.10
CA LEU A 49 5.04 -9.42 26.74
C LEU A 49 6.52 -9.73 26.51
N ILE A 50 7.41 -8.76 26.81
CA ILE A 50 8.84 -8.90 26.52
C ILE A 50 9.54 -9.91 27.43
N ALA A 51 8.99 -10.24 28.61
CA ALA A 51 9.51 -11.28 29.50
C ALA A 51 9.57 -12.68 28.85
N ASN A 52 8.80 -12.93 27.79
CA ASN A 52 8.81 -14.20 27.05
C ASN A 52 10.06 -14.39 26.17
N ASN A 53 10.84 -13.32 25.90
CA ASN A 53 12.07 -13.42 25.13
C ASN A 53 13.23 -13.95 25.99
N ARG A 54 13.90 -15.01 25.51
CA ARG A 54 14.95 -15.73 26.27
C ARG A 54 16.27 -15.00 26.37
N GLU A 55 16.52 -14.06 25.47
CA GLU A 55 17.84 -13.54 25.16
C GLU A 55 17.90 -12.01 25.37
N ARG A 56 17.73 -11.57 26.62
CA ARG A 56 17.63 -10.15 26.99
C ARG A 56 18.77 -9.69 27.91
N LEU A 57 19.13 -8.42 27.83
CA LEU A 57 20.08 -7.77 28.76
C LEU A 57 19.48 -7.48 30.14
N GLY A 58 18.15 -7.59 30.28
CA GLY A 58 17.45 -7.54 31.55
C GLY A 58 17.26 -6.12 32.10
N LYS A 59 16.07 -5.56 31.86
CA LYS A 59 15.59 -4.32 32.48
C LYS A 59 14.07 -4.39 32.65
N ASN A 60 13.56 -3.75 33.70
CA ASN A 60 12.13 -3.62 33.93
C ASN A 60 11.77 -2.13 33.98
N LEU A 61 10.84 -1.71 33.12
CA LEU A 61 10.42 -0.32 33.07
C LEU A 61 9.31 -0.04 34.09
N TRP A 62 9.32 1.12 34.72
CA TRP A 62 8.26 1.59 35.62
C TRP A 62 7.88 3.05 35.30
N SER A 63 6.70 3.50 35.73
CA SER A 63 6.20 4.87 35.52
C SER A 63 5.54 5.42 36.78
N ASP A 64 5.65 6.75 36.99
CA ASP A 64 4.96 7.49 38.04
C ASP A 64 3.66 8.17 37.56
N ALA A 65 3.32 8.07 36.27
CA ALA A 65 2.14 8.67 35.65
C ALA A 65 0.79 8.01 36.05
N GLY A 66 0.78 7.21 37.11
CA GLY A 66 -0.37 6.44 37.56
C GLY A 66 -0.70 5.24 36.67
N GLN A 67 -1.81 4.56 36.95
CA GLN A 67 -2.18 3.35 36.21
C GLN A 67 -2.73 3.64 34.81
N GLY A 68 -3.38 4.80 34.60
CA GLY A 68 -4.05 5.11 33.33
C GLY A 68 -5.28 4.25 33.06
N GLU A 69 -5.79 4.33 31.84
CA GLU A 69 -6.95 3.55 31.39
C GLU A 69 -6.60 2.08 31.10
N PRO A 70 -7.55 1.14 31.29
CA PRO A 70 -7.38 -0.25 30.87
C PRO A 70 -7.17 -0.39 29.36
N ILE A 71 -6.26 -1.28 28.96
CA ILE A 71 -6.10 -1.68 27.57
C ILE A 71 -7.36 -2.44 27.14
N ARG A 72 -8.01 -1.99 26.07
CA ARG A 72 -9.19 -2.63 25.51
C ARG A 72 -8.78 -3.59 24.40
N LEU A 73 -9.41 -4.76 24.37
CA LEU A 73 -9.27 -5.73 23.29
C LEU A 73 -10.65 -5.93 22.65
N TYR A 74 -10.69 -5.80 21.33
CA TYR A 74 -11.89 -6.05 20.54
C TYR A 74 -11.56 -7.13 19.50
N ALA A 75 -12.38 -8.17 19.45
CA ALA A 75 -12.27 -9.25 18.47
C ALA A 75 -13.37 -9.05 17.41
N ALA A 76 -12.99 -8.47 16.29
CA ALA A 76 -13.89 -8.22 15.16
C ALA A 76 -14.23 -9.51 14.41
N TYR A 77 -15.36 -9.53 13.71
CA TYR A 77 -15.77 -10.64 12.85
C TYR A 77 -14.90 -10.74 11.58
N ASN A 78 -14.53 -9.60 11.00
CA ASN A 78 -13.69 -9.48 9.82
C ASN A 78 -12.94 -8.12 9.82
N GLU A 79 -12.11 -7.87 8.81
CA GLU A 79 -11.32 -6.64 8.68
C GLU A 79 -12.17 -5.37 8.53
N GLN A 80 -13.33 -5.45 7.87
CA GLN A 80 -14.24 -4.32 7.72
C GLN A 80 -14.89 -3.92 9.05
N ASP A 81 -15.25 -4.92 9.87
CA ASP A 81 -15.76 -4.73 11.22
C ASP A 81 -14.69 -4.14 12.15
N GLU A 82 -13.44 -4.62 12.05
CA GLU A 82 -12.29 -4.05 12.77
C GLU A 82 -12.11 -2.57 12.42
N ALA A 83 -12.03 -2.25 11.11
CA ALA A 83 -11.84 -0.89 10.63
C ALA A 83 -12.99 0.02 11.05
N ARG A 84 -14.24 -0.43 10.93
CA ARG A 84 -15.43 0.31 11.38
C ARG A 84 -15.35 0.61 12.87
N PHE A 85 -15.08 -0.41 13.69
CA PHE A 85 -14.99 -0.25 15.14
C PHE A 85 -13.91 0.77 15.54
N VAL A 86 -12.70 0.65 14.95
CA VAL A 86 -11.61 1.58 15.22
C VAL A 86 -12.00 3.00 14.85
N VAL A 87 -12.55 3.22 13.65
CA VAL A 87 -12.95 4.55 13.20
C VAL A 87 -14.06 5.15 14.07
N GLU A 88 -15.00 4.35 14.57
CA GLU A 88 -16.03 4.79 15.54
C GLU A 88 -15.41 5.27 16.86
N GLN A 89 -14.36 4.61 17.35
CA GLN A 89 -13.65 5.09 18.54
C GLN A 89 -12.93 6.42 18.27
N ILE A 90 -12.38 6.61 17.08
CA ILE A 90 -11.72 7.86 16.68
C ILE A 90 -12.73 9.01 16.60
N GLU A 91 -13.94 8.75 16.09
CA GLU A 91 -15.00 9.73 16.09
C GLU A 91 -15.47 10.09 17.50
N ALA A 92 -15.64 9.10 18.37
CA ALA A 92 -15.98 9.34 19.77
C ALA A 92 -14.90 10.18 20.48
N TRP A 93 -13.62 9.88 20.22
CA TRP A 93 -12.48 10.64 20.72
C TRP A 93 -12.50 12.11 20.25
N ALA A 94 -12.73 12.34 18.95
CA ALA A 94 -12.84 13.67 18.38
C ALA A 94 -14.09 14.42 18.87
N ALA A 95 -15.22 13.73 19.04
CA ALA A 95 -16.46 14.30 19.57
C ALA A 95 -16.33 14.76 21.03
N ALA A 96 -15.43 14.14 21.80
CA ALA A 96 -15.05 14.59 23.14
C ALA A 96 -14.12 15.83 23.14
N GLY A 97 -13.77 16.37 21.97
CA GLY A 97 -12.96 17.59 21.81
C GLY A 97 -11.45 17.34 21.75
N ASN A 98 -11.02 16.08 21.69
CA ASN A 98 -9.61 15.74 21.59
C ASN A 98 -9.13 15.79 20.13
N PRO A 99 -7.85 16.14 19.88
CA PRO A 99 -7.32 16.20 18.53
C PRO A 99 -7.12 14.79 17.94
N ARG A 100 -7.37 14.67 16.64
CA ARG A 100 -7.09 13.46 15.85
C ARG A 100 -5.60 13.24 15.64
N SER A 101 -4.79 14.30 15.72
CA SER A 101 -3.33 14.20 15.65
C SER A 101 -2.69 13.38 16.77
N GLU A 102 -3.41 13.17 17.89
CA GLU A 102 -2.99 12.30 19.01
C GLU A 102 -3.40 10.83 18.82
N VAL A 103 -4.00 10.49 17.66
CA VAL A 103 -4.46 9.15 17.35
C VAL A 103 -3.57 8.53 16.27
N ALA A 104 -3.09 7.31 16.55
CA ALA A 104 -2.37 6.50 15.57
C ALA A 104 -2.98 5.10 15.42
N ILE A 105 -3.03 4.60 14.18
CA ILE A 105 -3.38 3.23 13.83
C ILE A 105 -2.09 2.53 13.40
N LEU A 106 -1.69 1.49 14.14
CA LEU A 106 -0.48 0.73 13.91
C LEU A 106 -0.79 -0.65 13.34
N TYR A 107 -0.19 -0.98 12.19
CA TYR A 107 -0.38 -2.27 11.53
C TYR A 107 0.95 -2.95 11.18
N ARG A 108 0.91 -4.23 10.81
CA ARG A 108 2.12 -5.03 10.54
C ARG A 108 2.62 -4.85 9.11
N SER A 109 1.73 -4.87 8.12
CA SER A 109 2.04 -4.65 6.71
C SER A 109 1.23 -3.50 6.12
N ASN A 110 1.73 -2.88 5.05
CA ASN A 110 1.05 -1.75 4.40
C ASN A 110 -0.26 -2.16 3.70
N ALA A 111 -0.49 -3.45 3.42
CA ALA A 111 -1.73 -3.90 2.80
C ALA A 111 -2.93 -3.67 3.74
N GLN A 112 -2.72 -3.85 5.05
CA GLN A 112 -3.73 -3.65 6.10
C GLN A 112 -4.23 -2.20 6.21
N SER A 113 -3.53 -1.22 5.63
CA SER A 113 -3.99 0.17 5.71
C SER A 113 -5.30 0.38 4.97
N ARG A 114 -5.58 -0.38 3.89
CA ARG A 114 -6.70 -0.12 2.98
C ARG A 114 -8.05 -0.06 3.71
N ALA A 115 -8.38 -1.06 4.53
CA ALA A 115 -9.66 -1.11 5.23
C ALA A 115 -9.88 0.11 6.15
N PHE A 116 -8.81 0.59 6.82
CA PHE A 116 -8.87 1.79 7.63
C PHE A 116 -8.98 3.05 6.78
N GLU A 117 -8.22 3.16 5.69
CA GLU A 117 -8.30 4.28 4.74
C GLU A 117 -9.72 4.43 4.22
N GLU A 118 -10.34 3.34 3.74
CA GLU A 118 -11.71 3.31 3.23
C GLU A 118 -12.73 3.82 4.26
N GLN A 119 -12.68 3.31 5.50
CA GLN A 119 -13.59 3.74 6.57
C GLN A 119 -13.38 5.20 7.00
N LEU A 120 -12.13 5.66 7.05
CA LEU A 120 -11.81 7.06 7.37
C LEU A 120 -12.33 7.99 6.27
N MET A 121 -12.19 7.61 5.00
CA MET A 121 -12.67 8.35 3.85
C MET A 121 -14.19 8.43 3.79
N ALA A 122 -14.88 7.30 3.99
CA ALA A 122 -16.33 7.24 4.05
C ALA A 122 -16.92 8.21 5.10
N ARG A 123 -16.23 8.36 6.24
CA ARG A 123 -16.62 9.30 7.32
C ARG A 123 -15.99 10.69 7.20
N ARG A 124 -15.26 10.97 6.12
CA ARG A 124 -14.56 12.24 5.85
C ARG A 124 -13.59 12.64 6.96
N ILE A 125 -12.96 11.66 7.59
CA ILE A 125 -11.94 11.85 8.62
C ILE A 125 -10.59 11.95 7.93
N LYS A 126 -9.91 13.08 8.12
CA LYS A 126 -8.58 13.28 7.56
C LYS A 126 -7.58 12.31 8.19
N TYR A 127 -6.74 11.72 7.35
CA TYR A 127 -5.71 10.80 7.77
C TYR A 127 -4.41 11.02 7.01
N ARG A 128 -3.32 10.45 7.51
CA ARG A 128 -2.00 10.50 6.89
C ARG A 128 -1.28 9.17 7.04
N VAL A 129 -0.79 8.62 5.93
CA VAL A 129 0.07 7.42 5.93
C VAL A 129 1.52 7.84 6.14
N TYR A 130 2.12 7.44 7.26
CA TYR A 130 3.50 7.78 7.62
C TYR A 130 4.50 6.79 7.00
N GLY A 131 5.47 7.32 6.25
CA GLY A 131 6.51 6.52 5.60
C GLY A 131 6.04 5.67 4.42
N GLY A 132 4.84 5.95 3.89
CA GLY A 132 4.25 5.22 2.76
C GLY A 132 3.39 6.12 1.86
N GLN A 133 2.97 5.56 0.73
CA GLN A 133 1.97 6.17 -0.16
C GLN A 133 0.58 5.63 0.19
N ARG A 134 -0.47 6.43 -0.05
CA ARG A 134 -1.87 5.97 -0.02
C ARG A 134 -2.03 4.76 -0.92
N PHE A 135 -3.00 3.90 -0.61
CA PHE A 135 -3.19 2.64 -1.33
C PHE A 135 -3.22 2.84 -2.87
N PHE A 136 -4.06 3.73 -3.38
CA PHE A 136 -4.21 3.98 -4.82
C PHE A 136 -3.06 4.73 -5.49
N ASP A 137 -2.13 5.31 -4.72
CA ASP A 137 -0.95 6.01 -5.26
C ASP A 137 0.26 5.09 -5.46
N ARG A 138 0.23 3.90 -4.84
CA ARG A 138 1.31 2.92 -4.93
C ARG A 138 1.55 2.51 -6.38
N ALA A 139 2.81 2.32 -6.75
CA ALA A 139 3.19 2.11 -8.14
C ALA A 139 2.54 0.85 -8.74
N GLU A 140 2.55 -0.24 -7.98
CA GLU A 140 1.93 -1.51 -8.34
C GLU A 140 0.40 -1.40 -8.49
N ILE A 141 -0.26 -0.62 -7.64
CA ILE A 141 -1.71 -0.39 -7.71
C ILE A 141 -2.05 0.45 -8.94
N ARG A 142 -1.32 1.54 -9.18
CA ARG A 142 -1.52 2.37 -10.38
C ARG A 142 -1.26 1.61 -11.68
N ASP A 143 -0.33 0.66 -11.69
CA ASP A 143 -0.10 -0.22 -12.85
C ASP A 143 -1.30 -1.13 -13.09
N ALA A 144 -1.79 -1.79 -12.04
CA ALA A 144 -2.96 -2.66 -12.14
C ALA A 144 -4.21 -1.88 -12.57
N LEU A 145 -4.44 -0.69 -12.01
CA LEU A 145 -5.51 0.21 -12.44
C LEU A 145 -5.37 0.64 -13.90
N ALA A 146 -4.16 0.89 -14.40
CA ALA A 146 -3.96 1.22 -15.80
C ALA A 146 -4.26 0.03 -16.73
N TYR A 147 -3.98 -1.21 -16.32
CA TYR A 147 -4.47 -2.39 -17.06
C TYR A 147 -5.99 -2.42 -17.11
N LEU A 148 -6.65 -2.24 -15.97
CA LEU A 148 -8.12 -2.20 -15.87
C LEU A 148 -8.72 -1.08 -16.74
N ARG A 149 -8.13 0.11 -16.72
CA ARG A 149 -8.51 1.24 -17.59
C ARG A 149 -8.37 0.91 -19.06
N LEU A 150 -7.27 0.27 -19.46
CA LEU A 150 -7.05 -0.10 -20.86
C LEU A 150 -7.97 -1.24 -21.32
N ILE A 151 -8.35 -2.13 -20.40
CA ILE A 151 -9.35 -3.17 -20.63
C ILE A 151 -10.73 -2.55 -20.89
N ALA A 152 -11.15 -1.61 -20.03
CA ALA A 152 -12.40 -0.87 -20.16
C ALA A 152 -12.41 0.02 -21.40
N ASN A 153 -11.35 0.81 -21.60
CA ASN A 153 -11.22 1.81 -22.65
C ASN A 153 -9.81 1.80 -23.28
N PRO A 154 -9.63 1.17 -24.46
CA PRO A 154 -8.37 1.18 -25.20
C PRO A 154 -7.93 2.57 -25.69
N ALA A 155 -8.82 3.55 -25.72
CA ALA A 155 -8.48 4.92 -26.11
C ALA A 155 -7.83 5.71 -24.97
N ASP A 156 -7.60 5.09 -23.81
CA ASP A 156 -6.90 5.71 -22.70
C ASP A 156 -5.38 5.71 -22.90
N ASP A 157 -4.88 6.76 -23.54
CA ASP A 157 -3.46 6.94 -23.83
C ASP A 157 -2.59 6.97 -22.56
N THR A 158 -3.11 7.53 -21.46
CA THR A 158 -2.36 7.61 -20.20
C THR A 158 -2.17 6.24 -19.56
N ALA A 159 -3.21 5.39 -19.62
CA ALA A 159 -3.13 4.01 -19.17
C ALA A 159 -2.23 3.18 -20.10
N PHE A 160 -2.35 3.37 -21.41
CA PHE A 160 -1.50 2.74 -22.42
C PHE A 160 -0.01 3.01 -22.14
N GLU A 161 0.38 4.29 -22.03
CA GLU A 161 1.78 4.66 -21.83
C GLU A 161 2.36 4.09 -20.53
N ARG A 162 1.52 3.98 -19.49
CA ARG A 162 1.95 3.42 -18.21
C ARG A 162 2.28 1.93 -18.31
N VAL A 163 1.45 1.15 -19.00
CA VAL A 163 1.50 -0.33 -18.95
C VAL A 163 2.12 -0.98 -20.17
N VAL A 164 2.30 -0.25 -21.28
CA VAL A 164 2.86 -0.80 -22.53
C VAL A 164 4.19 -1.51 -22.31
N ASN A 165 5.05 -0.99 -21.44
CA ASN A 165 6.35 -1.58 -21.11
C ASN A 165 6.48 -1.93 -19.61
N GLN A 166 5.37 -2.11 -18.91
CA GLN A 166 5.34 -2.48 -17.49
C GLN A 166 4.44 -3.71 -17.30
N PRO A 167 4.98 -4.92 -17.00
CA PRO A 167 6.39 -5.27 -16.88
C PRO A 167 7.22 -5.06 -18.17
N PRO A 168 8.57 -5.02 -18.09
CA PRO A 168 9.43 -4.77 -19.25
C PRO A 168 9.21 -5.77 -20.40
N ARG A 169 8.86 -5.24 -21.58
CA ARG A 169 8.62 -6.00 -22.83
C ARG A 169 9.64 -5.70 -23.92
N GLY A 170 10.65 -4.89 -23.61
CA GLY A 170 11.67 -4.47 -24.59
C GLY A 170 11.17 -3.41 -25.57
N ILE A 171 10.14 -2.63 -25.18
CA ILE A 171 9.64 -1.49 -25.94
C ILE A 171 10.41 -0.26 -25.45
N GLY A 172 11.25 0.32 -26.32
CA GLY A 172 12.11 1.46 -25.97
C GLY A 172 11.46 2.81 -26.28
N ASP A 173 12.02 3.87 -25.71
CA ASP A 173 11.51 5.25 -25.82
C ASP A 173 11.32 5.71 -27.28
N LYS A 174 12.25 5.36 -28.18
CA LYS A 174 12.12 5.70 -29.61
C LYS A 174 10.84 5.13 -30.24
N THR A 175 10.45 3.92 -29.87
CA THR A 175 9.21 3.32 -30.36
C THR A 175 8.00 4.08 -29.84
N LEU A 176 8.02 4.46 -28.56
CA LEU A 176 6.95 5.26 -27.95
C LEU A 176 6.87 6.66 -28.57
N ASP A 177 8.00 7.30 -28.85
CA ASP A 177 8.03 8.61 -29.50
C ASP A 177 7.50 8.57 -30.93
N THR A 178 7.75 7.49 -31.67
CA THR A 178 7.12 7.25 -32.98
C THR A 178 5.60 7.14 -32.83
N LEU A 179 5.11 6.32 -31.88
CA LEU A 179 3.67 6.19 -31.62
C LEU A 179 3.03 7.53 -31.24
N ARG A 180 3.64 8.30 -30.33
CA ARG A 180 3.18 9.64 -29.92
C ARG A 180 3.13 10.63 -31.07
N SER A 181 4.14 10.60 -31.93
CA SER A 181 4.22 11.52 -33.06
C SER A 181 3.15 11.22 -34.10
N GLU A 182 2.92 9.93 -34.39
CA GLU A 182 1.86 9.49 -35.30
C GLU A 182 0.46 9.72 -34.70
N ALA A 183 0.27 9.51 -33.39
CA ALA A 183 -0.97 9.84 -32.69
C ALA A 183 -1.31 11.33 -32.79
N ARG A 184 -0.33 12.20 -32.57
CA ARG A 184 -0.51 13.65 -32.73
C ARG A 184 -0.80 14.05 -34.17
N ALA A 185 -0.15 13.43 -35.15
CA ALA A 185 -0.36 13.74 -36.57
C ALA A 185 -1.71 13.27 -37.09
N SER A 186 -2.18 12.10 -36.64
CA SER A 186 -3.43 11.48 -37.10
C SER A 186 -4.66 11.83 -36.26
N GLY A 187 -4.47 12.38 -35.05
CA GLY A 187 -5.55 12.64 -34.10
C GLY A 187 -6.18 11.38 -33.52
N LEU A 188 -5.48 10.24 -33.57
CA LEU A 188 -5.97 8.95 -33.11
C LEU A 188 -5.31 8.53 -31.78
N PRO A 189 -6.04 7.78 -30.93
CA PRO A 189 -5.46 7.20 -29.72
C PRO A 189 -4.29 6.27 -30.02
N LEU A 190 -3.33 6.18 -29.09
CA LEU A 190 -2.11 5.37 -29.20
C LEU A 190 -2.39 3.92 -29.53
N TRP A 191 -3.47 3.34 -28.98
CA TRP A 191 -3.88 1.98 -29.28
C TRP A 191 -4.18 1.78 -30.78
N GLN A 192 -4.94 2.70 -31.39
CA GLN A 192 -5.31 2.61 -32.80
C GLN A 192 -4.09 2.83 -33.71
N VAL A 193 -3.22 3.76 -33.33
CA VAL A 193 -1.95 4.00 -34.03
C VAL A 193 -1.06 2.77 -33.99
N MET A 194 -0.91 2.14 -32.82
CA MET A 194 -0.16 0.91 -32.67
C MET A 194 -0.70 -0.18 -33.59
N THR A 195 -2.02 -0.42 -33.59
CA THR A 195 -2.65 -1.42 -34.47
C THR A 195 -2.38 -1.14 -35.95
N ARG A 196 -2.54 0.11 -36.39
CA ARG A 196 -2.25 0.49 -37.78
C ARG A 196 -0.78 0.29 -38.17
N LEU A 197 0.16 0.66 -37.30
CA LEU A 197 1.59 0.50 -37.60
C LEU A 197 2.01 -0.97 -37.61
N LEU A 198 1.37 -1.82 -36.79
CA LEU A 198 1.57 -3.26 -36.82
C LEU A 198 1.07 -3.89 -38.13
N GLU A 199 -0.10 -3.46 -38.63
CA GLU A 199 -0.66 -3.92 -39.90
C GLU A 199 0.11 -3.39 -41.12
N GLY A 200 0.53 -2.12 -41.07
CA GLY A 200 1.21 -1.43 -42.16
C GLY A 200 2.71 -1.69 -42.28
N GLY A 201 3.32 -2.44 -41.35
CA GLY A 201 4.76 -2.77 -41.39
C GLY A 201 5.71 -1.60 -41.15
N GLY A 202 5.24 -0.51 -40.52
CA GLY A 202 6.01 0.72 -40.28
C GLY A 202 7.01 0.67 -39.11
N LEU A 203 7.17 -0.50 -38.48
CA LEU A 203 7.97 -0.69 -37.27
C LEU A 203 9.13 -1.67 -37.50
N ALA A 204 10.25 -1.41 -36.84
CA ALA A 204 11.36 -2.37 -36.80
C ALA A 204 10.90 -3.71 -36.21
N ALA A 205 11.39 -4.84 -36.73
CA ALA A 205 10.90 -6.18 -36.40
C ALA A 205 10.81 -6.46 -34.88
N ARG A 206 11.81 -6.02 -34.10
CA ARG A 206 11.81 -6.17 -32.63
C ARG A 206 10.68 -5.38 -31.96
N ALA A 207 10.47 -4.13 -32.40
CA ALA A 207 9.41 -3.28 -31.87
C ALA A 207 8.02 -3.80 -32.27
N ALA A 208 7.86 -4.25 -33.51
CA ALA A 208 6.63 -4.88 -34.01
C ALA A 208 6.29 -6.15 -33.21
N SER A 209 7.28 -7.01 -32.95
CA SER A 209 7.08 -8.22 -32.15
C SER A 209 6.66 -7.91 -30.71
N ALA A 210 7.31 -6.95 -30.05
CA ALA A 210 6.99 -6.56 -28.68
C ALA A 210 5.61 -5.91 -28.56
N LEU A 211 5.28 -4.96 -29.45
CA LEU A 211 3.97 -4.31 -29.49
C LEU A 211 2.85 -5.28 -29.90
N GLY A 212 3.11 -6.20 -30.84
CA GLY A 212 2.17 -7.26 -31.19
C GLY A 212 1.92 -8.24 -30.05
N GLY A 213 2.95 -8.53 -29.23
CA GLY A 213 2.78 -9.28 -27.98
C GLY A 213 1.90 -8.55 -26.97
N PHE A 214 2.13 -7.25 -26.77
CA PHE A 214 1.31 -6.42 -25.90
C PHE A 214 -0.14 -6.31 -26.39
N ALA A 215 -0.35 -6.09 -27.68
CA ALA A 215 -1.69 -6.01 -28.27
C ALA A 215 -2.49 -7.30 -28.08
N ARG A 216 -1.84 -8.47 -28.28
CA ARG A 216 -2.46 -9.77 -28.01
C ARG A 216 -2.82 -9.94 -26.54
N LEU A 217 -1.88 -9.63 -25.63
CA LEU A 217 -2.13 -9.71 -24.19
C LEU A 217 -3.36 -8.89 -23.79
N ILE A 218 -3.43 -7.61 -24.16
CA ILE A 218 -4.58 -6.77 -23.81
C ILE A 218 -5.87 -7.30 -24.48
N GLY A 219 -5.81 -7.81 -25.71
CA GLY A 219 -6.94 -8.47 -26.36
C GLY A 219 -7.45 -9.68 -25.57
N GLU A 220 -6.54 -10.55 -25.11
CA GLU A 220 -6.86 -11.72 -24.28
C GLU A 220 -7.46 -11.32 -22.93
N LEU A 221 -6.89 -10.33 -22.24
CA LEU A 221 -7.42 -9.82 -20.98
C LEU A 221 -8.83 -9.24 -21.16
N ARG A 222 -9.05 -8.46 -22.23
CA ARG A 222 -10.37 -7.89 -22.53
C ARG A 222 -11.41 -8.98 -22.79
N ALA A 223 -11.06 -9.99 -23.57
CA ALA A 223 -11.95 -11.12 -23.82
C ALA A 223 -12.27 -11.89 -22.54
N ALA A 224 -11.28 -12.10 -21.67
CA ALA A 224 -11.47 -12.79 -20.39
C ALA A 224 -12.32 -11.99 -19.38
N CYS A 225 -12.30 -10.65 -19.45
CA CYS A 225 -13.12 -9.80 -18.57
C CYS A 225 -14.58 -9.65 -19.02
N GLN A 226 -14.93 -9.99 -20.27
CA GLN A 226 -16.29 -9.79 -20.79
C GLN A 226 -17.33 -10.60 -20.01
N GLY A 227 -18.32 -9.89 -19.47
CA GLY A 227 -19.43 -10.48 -18.72
C GLY A 227 -19.03 -11.07 -17.36
N GLN A 228 -17.80 -10.84 -16.89
CA GLN A 228 -17.35 -11.32 -15.59
C GLN A 228 -17.65 -10.30 -14.47
N PRO A 229 -17.87 -10.76 -13.22
CA PRO A 229 -17.90 -9.90 -12.04
C PRO A 229 -16.64 -9.05 -11.88
N LEU A 230 -16.75 -7.90 -11.20
CA LEU A 230 -15.65 -6.96 -11.00
C LEU A 230 -14.40 -7.60 -10.36
N MET A 231 -14.60 -8.44 -9.34
CA MET A 231 -13.52 -9.20 -8.70
C MET A 231 -12.73 -10.05 -9.70
N ASP A 232 -13.42 -10.74 -10.60
CA ASP A 232 -12.80 -11.60 -11.61
C ASP A 232 -12.07 -10.76 -12.65
N GLN A 233 -12.62 -9.61 -13.05
CA GLN A 233 -11.94 -8.66 -13.93
C GLN A 233 -10.64 -8.12 -13.29
N ALA A 234 -10.68 -7.75 -12.01
CA ALA A 234 -9.49 -7.35 -11.25
C ALA A 234 -8.46 -8.49 -11.16
N THR A 235 -8.91 -9.71 -10.89
CA THR A 235 -8.06 -10.90 -10.84
C THR A 235 -7.38 -11.15 -12.18
N VAL A 236 -8.15 -11.13 -13.28
CA VAL A 236 -7.64 -11.29 -14.65
C VAL A 236 -6.60 -10.22 -14.96
N ALA A 237 -6.87 -8.96 -14.65
CA ALA A 237 -5.92 -7.87 -14.89
C ALA A 237 -4.63 -8.02 -14.09
N VAL A 238 -4.72 -8.33 -12.79
CA VAL A 238 -3.56 -8.45 -11.89
C VAL A 238 -2.70 -9.68 -12.21
N HIS A 239 -3.32 -10.84 -12.43
CA HIS A 239 -2.60 -12.08 -12.73
C HIS A 239 -2.16 -12.16 -14.19
N GLY A 240 -3.06 -11.87 -15.13
CA GLY A 240 -2.82 -12.05 -16.56
C GLY A 240 -1.84 -11.03 -17.14
N SER A 241 -1.69 -9.84 -16.53
CA SER A 241 -0.71 -8.84 -16.95
C SER A 241 0.75 -9.24 -16.68
N GLY A 242 0.98 -10.20 -15.79
CA GLY A 242 2.30 -10.56 -15.28
C GLY A 242 2.85 -9.62 -14.20
N LEU A 243 2.04 -8.69 -13.67
CA LEU A 243 2.46 -7.74 -12.64
C LEU A 243 2.89 -8.43 -11.34
N LYS A 244 2.18 -9.46 -10.89
CA LYS A 244 2.55 -10.22 -9.69
C LYS A 244 3.95 -10.83 -9.81
N ASP A 245 4.22 -11.53 -10.90
CA ASP A 245 5.53 -12.14 -11.14
C ASP A 245 6.64 -11.12 -11.26
N HIS A 246 6.35 -9.97 -11.87
CA HIS A 246 7.29 -8.87 -11.99
C HIS A 246 7.66 -8.28 -10.63
N TYR A 247 6.67 -7.95 -9.80
CA TYR A 247 6.90 -7.35 -8.49
C TYR A 247 7.41 -8.34 -7.45
N ALA A 248 7.05 -9.62 -7.55
CA ALA A 248 7.60 -10.67 -6.70
C ALA A 248 9.13 -10.80 -6.86
N LYS A 249 9.67 -10.54 -8.06
CA LYS A 249 11.09 -10.60 -8.39
C LYS A 249 11.84 -9.29 -8.11
N ASP A 250 11.19 -8.29 -7.52
CA ASP A 250 11.80 -7.00 -7.24
C ASP A 250 12.97 -7.15 -6.23
N PRO A 251 14.20 -6.76 -6.60
CA PRO A 251 15.39 -6.94 -5.76
C PRO A 251 15.40 -6.06 -4.50
N ASP A 252 14.49 -5.09 -4.37
CA ASP A 252 14.44 -4.16 -3.23
C ASP A 252 14.01 -4.81 -1.90
N GLY A 253 13.76 -6.13 -1.86
CA GLY A 253 13.27 -6.83 -0.68
C GLY A 253 11.84 -6.43 -0.27
N ARG A 254 11.12 -5.74 -1.16
CA ARG A 254 9.73 -5.27 -0.99
C ARG A 254 8.73 -6.05 -1.84
N GLY A 255 9.18 -7.08 -2.56
CA GLY A 255 8.35 -7.81 -3.52
C GLY A 255 7.11 -8.43 -2.91
N GLU A 256 7.24 -9.10 -1.76
CA GLU A 256 6.12 -9.72 -1.03
C GLU A 256 5.03 -8.68 -0.71
N GLY A 257 5.39 -7.55 -0.11
CA GLY A 257 4.42 -6.49 0.21
C GLY A 257 3.76 -5.85 -1.02
N ARG A 258 4.43 -5.80 -2.18
CA ARG A 258 3.79 -5.34 -3.42
C ARG A 258 2.80 -6.35 -3.98
N VAL A 259 3.10 -7.64 -3.85
CA VAL A 259 2.16 -8.71 -4.22
C VAL A 259 0.95 -8.68 -3.30
N GLU A 260 1.14 -8.54 -1.98
CA GLU A 260 0.05 -8.36 -1.02
C GLU A 260 -0.84 -7.16 -1.38
N ASN A 261 -0.25 -6.03 -1.79
CA ASN A 261 -1.03 -4.87 -2.22
C ASN A 261 -1.88 -5.18 -3.47
N LEU A 262 -1.34 -5.93 -4.43
CA LEU A 262 -2.09 -6.35 -5.62
C LEU A 262 -3.23 -7.31 -5.28
N ASP A 263 -3.03 -8.21 -4.31
CA ASP A 263 -4.10 -9.06 -3.76
C ASP A 263 -5.18 -8.22 -3.09
N GLU A 264 -4.77 -7.21 -2.34
CA GLU A 264 -5.69 -6.30 -1.67
C GLU A 264 -6.53 -5.47 -2.66
N LEU A 265 -6.02 -5.20 -3.86
CA LEU A 265 -6.81 -4.56 -4.94
C LEU A 265 -7.93 -5.49 -5.44
N VAL A 266 -7.66 -6.78 -5.54
CA VAL A 266 -8.68 -7.79 -5.91
C VAL A 266 -9.73 -7.90 -4.81
N ASN A 267 -9.30 -7.90 -3.55
CA ASN A 267 -10.21 -7.89 -2.41
C ASN A 267 -11.09 -6.63 -2.42
N ALA A 268 -10.51 -5.45 -2.65
CA ALA A 268 -11.23 -4.18 -2.81
C ALA A 268 -12.32 -4.27 -3.90
N ALA A 269 -11.96 -4.81 -5.07
CA ALA A 269 -12.87 -5.02 -6.19
C ALA A 269 -14.02 -5.98 -5.85
N SER A 270 -13.81 -6.93 -4.94
CA SER A 270 -14.85 -7.88 -4.48
C SER A 270 -15.85 -7.27 -3.50
N LEU A 271 -15.39 -6.30 -2.70
CA LEU A 271 -16.19 -5.62 -1.69
C LEU A 271 -16.88 -4.37 -2.24
N PHE A 272 -16.47 -3.90 -3.42
CA PHE A 272 -17.04 -2.73 -4.07
C PHE A 272 -18.49 -2.98 -4.48
N VAL A 273 -19.38 -2.13 -3.99
CA VAL A 273 -20.79 -2.09 -4.38
C VAL A 273 -20.97 -0.92 -5.33
N ASN A 274 -21.44 -1.21 -6.54
CA ASN A 274 -21.77 -0.14 -7.49
C ASN A 274 -23.08 0.53 -7.07
N GLU A 275 -23.00 1.79 -6.66
CA GLU A 275 -24.15 2.63 -6.31
C GLU A 275 -24.69 3.41 -7.52
N ASP A 276 -23.94 3.46 -8.62
CA ASP A 276 -24.29 4.17 -9.85
C ASP A 276 -24.82 3.19 -10.90
N GLU A 277 -26.13 3.15 -11.08
CA GLU A 277 -26.80 2.28 -12.04
C GLU A 277 -26.49 2.63 -13.50
N ASP A 278 -26.02 3.85 -13.79
CA ASP A 278 -25.71 4.30 -15.15
C ASP A 278 -24.31 3.84 -15.63
N LEU A 279 -23.44 3.43 -14.70
CA LEU A 279 -22.09 2.95 -14.98
C LEU A 279 -22.00 1.43 -14.82
N ASP A 280 -21.20 0.78 -15.67
CA ASP A 280 -20.80 -0.59 -15.39
C ASP A 280 -19.87 -0.64 -14.15
N ALA A 281 -19.86 -1.77 -13.45
CA ALA A 281 -19.14 -1.92 -12.19
C ALA A 281 -17.64 -1.60 -12.29
N LEU A 282 -16.99 -1.89 -13.43
CA LEU A 282 -15.57 -1.59 -13.62
C LEU A 282 -15.35 -0.09 -13.77
N THR A 283 -16.16 0.58 -14.60
CA THR A 283 -16.07 2.03 -14.78
C THR A 283 -16.39 2.79 -13.49
N ALA A 284 -17.39 2.33 -12.73
CA ALA A 284 -17.71 2.88 -11.41
C ALA A 284 -16.55 2.72 -10.42
N PHE A 285 -15.96 1.53 -10.34
CA PHE A 285 -14.80 1.26 -9.49
C PHE A 285 -13.58 2.12 -9.85
N LEU A 286 -13.28 2.25 -11.14
CA LEU A 286 -12.18 3.09 -11.62
C LEU A 286 -12.40 4.58 -11.30
N SER A 287 -13.64 5.04 -11.37
CA SER A 287 -14.03 6.41 -11.01
C SER A 287 -13.88 6.64 -9.51
N HIS A 288 -14.34 5.69 -8.69
CA HIS A 288 -14.16 5.70 -7.24
C HIS A 288 -12.67 5.76 -6.86
N ALA A 289 -11.84 4.86 -7.41
CA ALA A 289 -10.40 4.84 -7.16
C ALA A 289 -9.69 6.16 -7.53
N ALA A 290 -10.15 6.83 -8.60
CA ALA A 290 -9.61 8.14 -9.00
C ALA A 290 -9.97 9.26 -8.02
N LEU A 291 -11.18 9.25 -7.46
CA LEU A 291 -11.60 10.20 -6.43
C LEU A 291 -10.84 9.98 -5.12
N GLU A 292 -10.61 8.72 -4.75
CA GLU A 292 -9.91 8.41 -3.51
C GLU A 292 -8.44 8.86 -3.52
N ALA A 293 -7.81 8.89 -4.70
CA ALA A 293 -6.46 9.41 -4.88
C ALA A 293 -6.34 10.94 -4.73
N GLY A 294 -7.44 11.69 -4.56
CA GLY A 294 -7.43 13.16 -4.54
C GLY A 294 -7.47 13.81 -3.14
N ASP A 295 -8.51 13.52 -2.35
CA ASP A 295 -9.01 14.50 -1.37
C ASP A 295 -8.71 14.22 0.11
N ALA A 296 -8.26 13.02 0.49
CA ALA A 296 -8.26 12.60 1.90
C ALA A 296 -6.96 12.89 2.70
N GLN A 297 -5.89 13.37 2.05
CA GLN A 297 -4.58 13.50 2.71
C GLN A 297 -4.49 14.79 3.54
N GLY A 298 -4.26 14.64 4.86
CA GLY A 298 -3.89 15.76 5.72
C GLY A 298 -2.47 16.25 5.47
N ASP A 299 -2.27 17.57 5.47
CA ASP A 299 -0.94 18.18 5.43
C ASP A 299 -0.11 17.84 6.68
N ALA A 300 1.21 18.02 6.59
CA ALA A 300 2.07 17.86 7.76
C ALA A 300 1.69 18.87 8.86
N GLY A 301 1.36 18.36 10.05
CA GLY A 301 0.89 19.18 11.17
C GLY A 301 -0.61 19.48 11.15
N ALA A 302 -1.37 18.94 10.19
CA ALA A 302 -2.82 18.98 10.22
C ALA A 302 -3.38 18.04 11.29
N ASP A 303 -4.53 18.40 11.84
CA ASP A 303 -5.30 17.54 12.74
C ASP A 303 -5.87 16.32 11.98
N CYS A 304 -5.10 15.24 11.94
CA CYS A 304 -5.40 14.03 11.18
C CYS A 304 -4.88 12.77 11.88
N VAL A 305 -5.56 11.65 11.65
CA VAL A 305 -5.18 10.34 12.18
C VAL A 305 -3.90 9.85 11.50
N GLN A 306 -2.95 9.32 12.28
CA GLN A 306 -1.69 8.79 11.74
C GLN A 306 -1.81 7.28 11.47
N LEU A 307 -1.61 6.85 10.22
CA LEU A 307 -1.58 5.44 9.82
C LEU A 307 -0.13 5.05 9.57
N MET A 308 0.37 4.01 10.22
CA MET A 308 1.76 3.60 10.01
C MET A 308 2.02 2.14 10.35
N THR A 309 3.09 1.59 9.78
CA THR A 309 3.57 0.27 10.21
C THR A 309 4.22 0.36 11.59
N LEU A 310 4.18 -0.74 12.35
CA LEU A 310 4.95 -0.88 13.60
C LEU A 310 6.45 -0.58 13.42
N HIS A 311 7.02 -0.83 12.24
CA HIS A 311 8.41 -0.51 11.94
C HIS A 311 8.64 1.00 11.77
N SER A 312 7.69 1.70 11.16
CA SER A 312 7.74 3.15 10.93
C SER A 312 7.51 3.95 12.20
N ALA A 313 6.83 3.37 13.20
CA ALA A 313 6.53 4.00 14.48
C ALA A 313 7.75 4.14 15.41
N LYS A 314 8.89 3.51 15.07
CA LYS A 314 10.08 3.53 15.94
C LYS A 314 10.57 4.96 16.17
N GLY A 315 10.59 5.36 17.44
CA GLY A 315 11.06 6.68 17.87
C GLY A 315 9.96 7.75 17.92
N LEU A 316 8.72 7.40 17.58
CA LEU A 316 7.55 8.26 17.75
C LEU A 316 6.85 7.99 19.09
N GLU A 317 5.93 8.88 19.46
CA GLU A 317 4.98 8.78 20.57
C GLU A 317 3.68 9.50 20.23
#